data_AF-A0A174MTN3-F1
#
_entry.id   AF-A0A174MTN3-F1
#
_cell.length_a   1.000
_cell.length_b   1.000
_cell.length_c   1.000
_cell.angle_alpha   90.00
_cell.angle_beta   90.00
_cell.angle_gamma   90.00
#
_symmetry.space_group_name_H-M   'P 1'
#
loop_
_entity.id
_entity.type
_entity.pdbx_description
1 polymer ?
#
loop_
_entity_poly.entity_id
_entity_poly.type
_entity_poly.pdbx_seq_one_letter_code
_entity_poly.pdbx_strand_id
1 'polypeptide(L)'
;MDIRVSVYAYYEIGRKIVEEEQNGENRAAYGRQLLKELSKFLTKNYGKGYSAENLKLMRRFYMVYSQEQIGGGVTRRLFRN
;
A
#
# COMPACT_ATOMS: atom_id res chain seq x y z
N MET A 1 3.95 -21.79 3.67
CA MET A 1 4.27 -20.37 3.43
C MET A 1 5.01 -19.88 4.67
N ASP A 2 6.31 -19.63 4.56
CA ASP A 2 7.14 -19.20 5.69
C ASP A 2 6.75 -17.79 6.15
N ILE A 3 6.60 -17.59 7.45
CA ILE A 3 6.11 -16.33 8.08
C ILE A 3 7.02 -15.13 7.76
N ARG A 4 8.29 -15.37 7.39
CA ARG A 4 9.24 -14.30 7.06
C ARG A 4 9.00 -13.70 5.66
N VAL A 5 8.40 -14.45 4.74
CA VAL A 5 8.17 -14.01 3.34
C VAL A 5 6.91 -13.13 3.22
N SER A 6 5.93 -13.32 4.11
CA SER A 6 4.63 -12.65 4.03
C SER A 6 4.68 -11.15 4.38
N VAL A 7 5.49 -10.73 5.34
CA VAL A 7 5.56 -9.31 5.76
C VAL A 7 6.15 -8.43 4.66
N TYR A 8 7.24 -8.88 4.03
CA TYR A 8 7.88 -8.16 2.93
C TYR A 8 6.95 -8.08 1.71
N ALA A 9 6.24 -9.16 1.39
CA ALA A 9 5.27 -9.15 0.30
C ALA A 9 4.13 -8.14 0.53
N TYR A 10 3.59 -8.08 1.76
CA TYR A 10 2.53 -7.12 2.10
C TYR A 10 3.02 -5.67 2.05
N TYR A 11 4.25 -5.42 2.49
CA TYR A 11 4.88 -4.11 2.40
C TYR A 11 5.06 -3.66 0.94
N GLU A 12 5.60 -4.53 0.09
CA GLU A 12 5.84 -4.24 -1.33
C GLU A 12 4.53 -4.04 -2.11
N ILE A 13 3.50 -4.84 -1.81
CA ILE A 13 2.16 -4.66 -2.39
C ILE A 13 1.59 -3.30 -1.96
N GLY A 14 1.68 -2.97 -0.66
CA GLY A 14 1.24 -1.68 -0.15
C GLY A 14 1.97 -0.50 -0.79
N ARG A 15 3.30 -0.61 -0.98
CA ARG A 15 4.12 0.40 -1.67
C ARG A 15 3.64 0.65 -3.09
N LYS A 16 3.54 -0.41 -3.89
CA LYS A 16 3.08 -0.31 -5.28
C LYS A 16 1.71 0.34 -5.38
N ILE A 17 0.76 -0.03 -4.52
CA ILE A 17 -0.58 0.57 -4.52
C ILE A 17 -0.49 2.09 -4.30
N VAL A 18 0.34 2.55 -3.36
CA VAL A 18 0.50 3.99 -3.08
C VAL A 18 1.22 4.72 -4.22
N GLU A 19 2.27 4.15 -4.79
CA GLU A 19 3.01 4.73 -5.92
C GLU A 19 2.10 4.91 -7.15
N GLU A 20 1.32 3.89 -7.50
CA GLU A 20 0.38 3.93 -8.62
C GLU A 20 -0.77 4.92 -8.34
N GLU A 21 -1.30 4.97 -7.11
CA GLU A 21 -2.34 5.96 -6.73
C GLU A 21 -1.84 7.42 -6.77
N GLN A 22 -0.54 7.67 -6.53
CA GLN A 22 0.06 9.00 -6.58
C GLN A 22 0.27 9.53 -8.00
N ASN A 23 0.46 8.64 -8.97
CA ASN A 23 0.65 9.00 -10.38
C ASN A 23 -0.67 9.20 -11.13
N GLY A 24 -1.82 8.81 -10.57
CA GLY A 24 -3.13 8.94 -11.20
C GLY A 24 -3.83 10.28 -10.93
N GLU A 25 -4.28 10.97 -11.97
CA GLU A 25 -5.06 12.23 -11.87
C GLU A 25 -6.41 12.03 -11.14
N ASN A 26 -7.05 10.86 -11.31
CA ASN A 26 -8.32 10.52 -10.67
C ASN A 26 -8.16 9.39 -9.64
N ARG A 27 -7.53 9.75 -8.51
CA ARG A 27 -7.14 8.84 -7.41
C ARG A 27 -8.24 7.89 -6.96
N ALA A 28 -9.49 8.37 -6.87
CA ALA A 28 -10.59 7.59 -6.31
C ALA A 28 -11.10 6.51 -7.29
N ALA A 29 -11.27 6.84 -8.57
CA ALA A 29 -11.72 5.88 -9.58
C ALA A 29 -10.60 4.89 -9.93
N TYR A 30 -9.38 5.41 -10.12
CA TYR A 30 -8.20 4.62 -10.47
C TYR A 30 -7.82 3.65 -9.35
N GLY A 31 -7.76 4.10 -8.09
CA GLY A 31 -7.45 3.24 -6.95
C GLY A 31 -8.45 2.10 -6.77
N ARG A 32 -9.75 2.33 -7.03
CA ARG A 32 -10.76 1.26 -7.00
C ARG A 32 -10.55 0.21 -8.09
N GLN A 33 -10.20 0.63 -9.29
CA GLN A 33 -9.91 -0.29 -10.39
C GLN A 33 -8.63 -1.09 -10.15
N LEU A 34 -7.56 -0.41 -9.73
CA LEU A 34 -6.27 -1.00 -9.40
C LEU A 34 -6.42 -2.10 -8.35
N LEU A 35 -7.10 -1.82 -7.23
CA LEU A 35 -7.34 -2.81 -6.17
C LEU A 35 -8.14 -4.02 -6.66
N LYS A 36 -9.10 -3.80 -7.58
CA LYS A 36 -9.92 -4.88 -8.14
C LYS A 36 -9.10 -5.78 -9.06
N GLU A 37 -8.23 -5.20 -9.89
CA GLU A 37 -7.35 -5.96 -10.80
C GLU A 37 -6.28 -6.72 -10.03
N LEU A 38 -5.59 -6.08 -9.09
CA LEU A 38 -4.63 -6.72 -8.19
C LEU A 38 -5.28 -7.86 -7.39
N SER A 39 -6.50 -7.65 -6.88
CA SER A 39 -7.19 -8.69 -6.13
C SER A 39 -7.44 -9.93 -6.97
N LYS A 40 -7.92 -9.76 -8.22
CA LYS A 40 -8.12 -10.88 -9.15
C LYS A 40 -6.81 -11.57 -9.48
N PHE A 41 -5.77 -10.81 -9.80
CA PHE A 41 -4.46 -11.36 -10.18
C PHE A 41 -3.83 -12.15 -9.02
N LEU A 42 -3.74 -11.55 -7.84
CA LEU A 42 -3.10 -12.18 -6.70
C LEU A 42 -3.91 -13.35 -6.15
N THR A 43 -5.25 -13.26 -6.16
CA THR A 43 -6.09 -14.39 -5.76
C THR A 43 -5.96 -15.56 -6.74
N LYS A 44 -5.81 -15.30 -8.04
CA LYS A 44 -5.60 -16.34 -9.06
C LYS A 44 -4.25 -17.04 -8.90
N ASN A 45 -3.18 -16.29 -8.59
CA ASN A 45 -1.82 -16.83 -8.54
C ASN A 45 -1.44 -17.40 -7.17
N TYR A 46 -1.94 -16.82 -6.09
CA TYR A 46 -1.52 -17.14 -4.71
C TYR A 46 -2.66 -17.60 -3.81
N GLY A 47 -3.90 -17.63 -4.30
CA GLY A 47 -5.05 -18.14 -3.56
C GLY A 47 -5.65 -17.14 -2.57
N LYS A 48 -6.25 -17.67 -1.50
CA LYS A 48 -6.99 -16.87 -0.51
C LYS A 48 -6.05 -15.89 0.21
N GLY A 49 -6.56 -14.70 0.56
CA GLY A 49 -5.82 -13.69 1.32
C GLY A 49 -5.51 -12.38 0.56
N TYR A 50 -5.89 -12.29 -0.72
CA TYR A 50 -5.70 -11.11 -1.57
C TYR A 50 -7.03 -10.51 -2.04
N SER A 51 -8.02 -10.48 -1.16
CA SER A 51 -9.26 -9.72 -1.42
C SER A 51 -8.95 -8.23 -1.52
N ALA A 52 -9.85 -7.47 -2.17
CA ALA A 52 -9.72 -6.01 -2.23
C ALA A 52 -9.63 -5.37 -0.82
N GLU A 53 -10.31 -5.93 0.17
CA GLU A 53 -10.21 -5.48 1.57
C GLU A 53 -8.81 -5.73 2.16
N ASN A 54 -8.24 -6.91 1.92
CA ASN A 54 -6.87 -7.19 2.37
C ASN A 54 -5.84 -6.28 1.68
N LEU A 55 -6.02 -5.95 0.40
CA LEU A 55 -5.16 -5.00 -0.30
C LEU A 55 -5.27 -3.58 0.27
N LYS A 56 -6.47 -3.15 0.69
CA LYS A 56 -6.64 -1.87 1.41
C LYS A 56 -5.89 -1.88 2.75
N LEU A 57 -5.89 -3.00 3.46
CA LEU A 57 -5.12 -3.16 4.70
C LEU A 57 -3.61 -3.09 4.43
N MET A 58 -3.11 -3.77 3.40
CA MET A 58 -1.69 -3.70 2.98
C MET A 58 -1.28 -2.27 2.59
N ARG A 59 -2.15 -1.55 1.87
CA ARG A 59 -1.94 -0.13 1.55
C ARG A 59 -1.83 0.73 2.82
N ARG A 60 -2.77 0.58 3.76
CA ARG A 60 -2.75 1.31 5.04
C ARG A 60 -1.50 0.98 5.85
N PHE A 61 -1.14 -0.30 5.92
CA PHE A 61 0.06 -0.76 6.59
C PHE A 61 1.31 -0.06 6.04
N TYR A 62 1.48 -0.05 4.71
CA TYR A 62 2.59 0.67 4.08
C TYR A 62 2.56 2.17 4.37
N MET A 63 1.39 2.82 4.30
CA MET A 63 1.27 4.25 4.60
C MET A 63 1.71 4.55 6.04
N VAL A 64 1.22 3.81 7.03
CA VAL A 64 1.57 4.04 8.45
C VAL A 64 3.07 3.83 8.67
N TYR A 65 3.61 2.71 8.18
CA TYR A 65 5.03 2.38 8.36
C TYR A 65 5.97 3.33 7.58
N SER A 66 5.55 3.80 6.41
CA SER A 66 6.27 4.82 5.64
C SER A 66 6.25 6.18 6.35
N GLN A 67 5.11 6.58 6.94
CA GLN A 67 5.04 7.81 7.74
C GLN A 67 5.89 7.73 9.02
N GLU A 68 5.97 6.58 9.69
CA GLU A 68 6.86 6.39 10.85
C GLU A 68 8.34 6.51 10.48
N GLN A 69 8.78 5.98 9.32
CA GLN A 69 10.14 6.18 8.81
C GLN A 69 10.42 7.64 8.38
N ILE A 70 9.39 8.34 7.88
CA ILE A 70 9.47 9.76 7.50
C ILE A 70 9.39 10.70 8.73
N GLY A 71 9.15 10.16 9.94
CA GLY A 71 9.16 10.88 11.22
C GLY A 71 10.48 11.59 11.57
N GLY A 72 11.56 11.36 10.83
CA GLY A 72 12.80 12.16 10.91
C GLY A 72 12.82 13.46 10.07
N GLY A 73 11.83 13.69 9.21
CA GLY A 73 11.91 14.69 8.13
C GLY A 73 10.84 15.78 8.06
N VAL A 74 9.76 15.71 8.84
CA VAL A 74 8.63 16.66 8.71
C VAL A 74 8.47 17.62 9.91
N THR A 75 9.43 17.64 10.84
CA THR A 75 9.52 18.69 11.89
C THR A 75 10.13 20.01 11.37
N ARG A 76 10.39 20.17 10.06
CA ARG A 76 11.02 21.38 9.50
C ARG A 76 10.03 22.50 9.08
N ARG A 77 8.73 22.36 9.35
CA ARG A 77 7.72 23.42 9.09
C ARG A 77 7.00 23.96 10.33
N LEU A 78 7.40 23.56 11.54
CA LEU A 78 6.78 24.06 12.78
C LEU A 78 7.70 24.95 13.64
N PHE A 79 8.95 25.18 13.24
CA PHE A 79 9.85 26.14 13.89
C PHE A 79 10.40 27.14 12.87
N ARG A 80 9.53 28.05 12.41
CA ARG A 80 9.95 29.35 11.89
C ARG A 80 9.06 30.39 12.56
N ASN A 81 9.49 30.82 13.73
CA ASN A 81 9.16 32.11 14.30
C ASN A 81 10.46 32.91 14.34
#